data_AF-A0A1J4JNL5-F1
#
_entry.id   AF-A0A1J4JNL5-F1
#
_cell.length_a   1.000
_cell.length_b   1.000
_cell.length_c   1.000
_cell.angle_alpha   90.00
_cell.angle_beta   90.00
_cell.angle_gamma   90.00
#
_symmetry.space_group_name_H-M   'P 1'
#
loop_
_entity.id
_entity.type
_entity.pdbx_description
1 polymer ?
#
loop_
_entity_poly.entity_id
_entity_poly.type
_entity_poly.pdbx_seq_one_letter_code
_entity_poly.pdbx_strand_id
1 'polypeptide(L)'
;MFHNTHNFPEKIEYIISIFYMSLTIRSGRKDDYQFVIDAVRDVVRIYKGDQEPPPPMPGAEQTYYDMLNDKQHHEVLIAEANGKRVGAALVSFTTAIHFGGWSAEVQDLYVDPTVRKMGIGKALLDRVSKIAEERKLKAIELYQPPPGSEQDEERSLFYKKNGFWAGGFTRHKIISEDLIYDHQ
;
A
#
# COMPACT_ATOMS: atom_id res chain seq x y z
N MET A 1 -36.04 32.96 -6.98
CA MET A 1 -36.19 31.49 -7.05
C MET A 1 -34.80 30.89 -7.21
N PHE A 2 -34.16 30.53 -6.09
CA PHE A 2 -32.86 29.86 -6.13
C PHE A 2 -33.10 28.37 -6.36
N HIS A 3 -32.75 27.89 -7.56
CA HIS A 3 -32.65 26.46 -7.83
C HIS A 3 -31.39 25.94 -7.15
N ASN A 4 -31.55 25.40 -5.94
CA ASN A 4 -30.53 24.58 -5.31
C ASN A 4 -30.86 23.12 -5.63
N THR A 5 -30.43 22.65 -6.81
CA THR A 5 -30.46 21.23 -7.15
C THR A 5 -29.35 20.54 -6.39
N HIS A 6 -29.68 20.11 -5.19
CA HIS A 6 -28.89 19.22 -4.37
C HIS A 6 -28.71 17.89 -5.13
N ASN A 7 -27.54 17.71 -5.74
CA ASN A 7 -27.12 16.50 -6.45
C ASN A 7 -26.76 15.38 -5.44
N PHE A 8 -27.74 14.99 -4.62
CA PHE A 8 -27.61 13.98 -3.55
C PHE A 8 -27.84 12.51 -3.95
N PRO A 9 -28.49 12.13 -5.07
CA PRO A 9 -28.78 10.71 -5.33
C PRO A 9 -27.55 9.89 -5.73
N GLU A 10 -26.64 10.41 -6.56
CA GLU A 10 -25.44 9.67 -7.01
C GLU A 10 -24.52 9.25 -5.87
N LYS A 11 -24.35 10.11 -4.85
CA LYS A 11 -23.45 9.84 -3.73
C LYS A 11 -24.01 8.74 -2.80
N ILE A 12 -25.34 8.69 -2.66
CA ILE A 12 -26.03 7.64 -1.89
C ILE A 12 -26.01 6.32 -2.66
N GLU A 13 -26.27 6.34 -3.98
CA GLU A 13 -26.14 5.14 -4.82
C GLU A 13 -24.70 4.61 -4.86
N TYR A 14 -23.70 5.49 -4.90
CA TYR A 14 -22.29 5.14 -4.77
C TYR A 14 -22.00 4.46 -3.42
N ILE A 15 -22.44 5.06 -2.31
CA ILE A 15 -22.26 4.49 -0.96
C ILE A 15 -23.00 3.14 -0.81
N ILE A 16 -24.20 2.99 -1.38
CA ILE A 16 -24.98 1.73 -1.35
C ILE A 16 -24.34 0.65 -2.23
N SER A 17 -23.90 0.98 -3.44
CA SER A 17 -23.14 0.09 -4.34
C SER A 17 -21.87 -0.42 -3.66
N ILE A 18 -21.23 0.45 -2.89
CA ILE A 18 -20.06 0.14 -2.10
C ILE A 18 -20.38 -0.77 -0.90
N PHE A 19 -21.52 -0.58 -0.22
CA PHE A 19 -21.93 -1.47 0.88
C PHE A 19 -22.19 -2.90 0.41
N TYR A 20 -22.48 -3.08 -0.89
CA TYR A 20 -22.59 -4.36 -1.59
C TYR A 20 -21.34 -4.71 -2.42
N MET A 21 -20.18 -4.09 -2.14
CA MET A 21 -18.94 -4.43 -2.84
C MET A 21 -18.51 -5.86 -2.52
N SER A 22 -18.42 -6.68 -3.56
CA SER A 22 -17.60 -7.88 -3.54
C SER A 22 -16.12 -7.46 -3.55
N LEU A 23 -15.58 -7.14 -2.37
CA LEU A 23 -14.15 -6.91 -2.20
C LEU A 23 -13.41 -8.25 -2.29
N THR A 24 -12.45 -8.33 -3.19
CA THR A 24 -11.55 -9.48 -3.32
C THR A 24 -10.11 -9.04 -3.17
N ILE A 25 -9.30 -9.85 -2.48
CA ILE A 25 -7.85 -9.68 -2.45
C ILE A 25 -7.24 -10.81 -3.27
N ARG A 26 -6.49 -10.45 -4.31
CA ARG A 26 -5.85 -11.41 -5.22
C ARG A 26 -4.38 -11.07 -5.43
N SER A 27 -3.61 -12.02 -5.94
CA SER A 27 -2.25 -11.72 -6.39
C SER A 27 -2.25 -10.77 -7.59
N GLY A 28 -1.22 -9.94 -7.66
CA GLY A 28 -0.93 -9.04 -8.76
C GLY A 28 -0.58 -9.79 -10.04
N ARG A 29 -0.82 -9.11 -11.16
CA ARG A 29 -0.61 -9.57 -12.54
C ARG A 29 0.10 -8.47 -13.31
N LYS A 30 0.67 -8.81 -14.48
CA LYS A 30 1.40 -7.83 -15.31
C LYS A 30 0.56 -6.59 -15.67
N ASP A 31 -0.74 -6.77 -15.94
CA ASP A 31 -1.67 -5.70 -16.27
C ASP A 31 -2.07 -4.80 -15.08
N ASP A 32 -1.66 -5.13 -13.86
CA ASP A 32 -1.83 -4.27 -12.69
C ASP A 32 -0.70 -3.23 -12.53
N TYR A 33 0.37 -3.30 -13.34
CA TYR A 33 1.55 -2.45 -13.19
C TYR A 33 1.22 -0.96 -13.11
N GLN A 34 0.41 -0.44 -14.04
CA GLN A 34 0.08 0.99 -14.07
C GLN A 34 -0.61 1.46 -12.79
N PHE A 35 -1.55 0.66 -12.27
CA PHE A 35 -2.21 0.96 -11.00
C PHE A 35 -1.22 0.94 -9.83
N VAL A 36 -0.33 -0.06 -9.81
CA VAL A 36 0.66 -0.22 -8.74
C VAL A 36 1.68 0.92 -8.74
N ILE A 37 2.21 1.31 -9.90
CA ILE A 37 3.22 2.36 -9.96
C ILE A 37 2.62 3.73 -9.58
N ASP A 38 1.37 4.01 -9.97
CA ASP A 38 0.69 5.23 -9.55
C ASP A 38 0.42 5.25 -8.04
N ALA A 39 0.03 4.10 -7.47
CA ALA A 39 -0.12 3.93 -6.03
C ALA A 39 1.19 4.16 -5.26
N VAL A 40 2.29 3.53 -5.68
CA VAL A 40 3.61 3.70 -5.06
C VAL A 40 4.08 5.14 -5.15
N ARG A 41 3.90 5.81 -6.30
CA ARG A 41 4.26 7.23 -6.45
C ARG A 41 3.50 8.12 -5.50
N ASP A 42 2.21 7.86 -5.24
CA ASP A 42 1.44 8.60 -4.24
C ASP A 42 1.92 8.32 -2.80
N VAL A 43 2.30 7.09 -2.49
CA VAL A 43 2.93 6.77 -1.19
C VAL A 43 4.26 7.51 -1.03
N VAL A 44 5.11 7.52 -2.05
CA VAL A 44 6.40 8.24 -2.05
C VAL A 44 6.20 9.74 -1.90
N ARG A 45 5.20 10.33 -2.54
CA ARG A 45 4.81 11.74 -2.36
C ARG A 45 4.57 12.06 -0.89
N ILE A 46 3.78 11.23 -0.19
CA ILE A 46 3.45 11.43 1.23
C ILE A 46 4.71 11.28 2.10
N TYR A 47 5.56 10.28 1.79
CA TYR A 47 6.82 10.07 2.50
C TYR A 47 7.78 11.26 2.37
N LYS A 48 7.90 11.84 1.17
CA LYS A 48 8.77 13.00 0.89
C LYS A 48 8.15 14.34 1.31
N GLY A 49 6.83 14.40 1.46
CA GLY A 49 6.11 15.65 1.72
C GLY A 49 5.90 16.51 0.47
N ASP A 50 5.96 15.88 -0.71
CA ASP A 50 5.82 16.56 -1.99
C ASP A 50 4.34 16.90 -2.31
N GLN A 51 4.11 17.91 -3.14
CA GLN A 51 2.76 18.28 -3.58
C GLN A 51 2.23 17.33 -4.66
N GLU A 52 3.11 16.80 -5.50
CA GLU A 52 2.75 15.91 -6.61
C GLU A 52 3.57 14.62 -6.56
N PRO A 53 3.03 13.50 -7.06
CA PRO A 53 3.80 12.26 -7.13
C PRO A 53 5.00 12.41 -8.07
N PRO A 54 6.19 11.90 -7.68
CA PRO A 54 7.37 11.94 -8.55
C PRO A 54 7.12 11.16 -9.84
N PRO A 55 7.96 11.30 -10.89
CA PRO A 55 7.93 10.36 -12.01
C PRO A 55 8.20 8.91 -11.54
N PRO A 56 7.79 7.89 -12.31
CA PRO A 56 8.17 6.51 -12.04
C PRO A 56 9.70 6.36 -11.90
N MET A 57 10.14 5.57 -10.92
CA MET A 57 11.56 5.29 -10.73
C MET A 57 12.13 4.54 -11.95
N PRO A 58 13.38 4.84 -12.38
CA PRO A 58 14.08 4.02 -13.35
C PRO A 58 14.03 2.53 -12.97
N GLY A 59 13.66 1.67 -13.92
CA GLY A 59 13.56 0.22 -13.72
C GLY A 59 12.30 -0.29 -13.00
N ALA A 60 11.38 0.59 -12.58
CA ALA A 60 10.21 0.19 -11.78
C ALA A 60 9.34 -0.91 -12.41
N GLU A 61 9.14 -0.89 -13.74
CA GLU A 61 8.38 -1.92 -14.45
C GLU A 61 9.05 -3.28 -14.38
N GLN A 62 10.36 -3.34 -14.63
CA GLN A 62 11.11 -4.58 -14.57
C GLN A 62 11.13 -5.13 -13.14
N THR A 63 11.39 -4.26 -12.14
CA THR A 63 11.32 -4.63 -10.71
C THR A 63 9.96 -5.22 -10.36
N TYR A 64 8.87 -4.61 -10.82
CA TYR A 64 7.53 -5.12 -10.60
C TYR A 64 7.34 -6.53 -11.20
N TYR A 65 7.80 -6.76 -12.43
CA TYR A 65 7.74 -8.08 -13.06
C TYR A 65 8.61 -9.12 -12.36
N ASP A 66 9.78 -8.73 -11.86
CA ASP A 66 10.65 -9.62 -11.09
C ASP A 66 9.98 -10.03 -9.77
N MET A 67 9.33 -9.09 -9.08
CA MET A 67 8.50 -9.38 -7.90
C MET A 67 7.33 -10.34 -8.21
N LEU A 68 6.73 -10.24 -9.40
CA LEU A 68 5.68 -11.17 -9.80
C LEU A 68 6.20 -12.59 -10.05
N ASN A 69 7.44 -12.72 -10.51
CA ASN A 69 8.06 -13.99 -10.87
C ASN A 69 8.76 -14.69 -9.69
N ASP A 70 9.13 -13.94 -8.64
CA ASP A 70 9.75 -14.49 -7.44
C ASP A 70 8.77 -14.53 -6.24
N LYS A 71 7.91 -15.55 -6.24
CA LYS A 71 6.95 -15.78 -5.15
C LYS A 71 7.59 -16.24 -3.83
N GLN A 72 8.86 -16.65 -3.88
CA GLN A 72 9.59 -17.02 -2.67
C GLN A 72 9.88 -15.77 -1.85
N HIS A 73 10.35 -14.70 -2.48
CA HIS A 73 10.78 -13.48 -1.81
C HIS A 73 9.78 -12.33 -1.89
N HIS A 74 8.78 -12.39 -2.77
CA HIS A 74 7.83 -11.30 -2.95
C HIS A 74 6.38 -11.75 -3.04
N GLU A 75 5.48 -10.87 -2.58
CA GLU A 75 4.05 -10.94 -2.90
C GLU A 75 3.57 -9.54 -3.30
N VAL A 76 2.75 -9.49 -4.34
CA VAL A 76 2.00 -8.29 -4.72
C VAL A 76 0.54 -8.63 -4.57
N LEU A 77 -0.17 -7.90 -3.73
CA LEU A 77 -1.61 -8.06 -3.52
C LEU A 77 -2.36 -6.89 -4.13
N ILE A 78 -3.49 -7.19 -4.78
CA ILE A 78 -4.42 -6.21 -5.33
C ILE A 78 -5.76 -6.39 -4.63
N ALA A 79 -6.28 -5.29 -4.09
CA ALA A 79 -7.66 -5.18 -3.67
C ALA A 79 -8.50 -4.76 -4.87
N GLU A 80 -9.47 -5.59 -5.22
CA GLU A 80 -10.39 -5.37 -6.32
C GLU A 80 -11.83 -5.30 -5.80
N ALA A 81 -12.53 -4.24 -6.17
CA ALA A 81 -13.91 -3.99 -5.82
C ALA A 81 -14.72 -3.75 -7.10
N ASN A 82 -15.74 -4.58 -7.34
CA ASN A 82 -16.59 -4.50 -8.54
C ASN A 82 -15.76 -4.47 -9.85
N GLY A 83 -14.69 -5.28 -9.92
CA GLY A 83 -13.78 -5.34 -11.07
C GLY A 83 -12.76 -4.19 -11.17
N LYS A 84 -12.80 -3.22 -10.26
CA LYS A 84 -11.86 -2.08 -10.23
C LYS A 84 -10.77 -2.30 -9.18
N ARG A 85 -9.52 -2.03 -9.54
CA ARG A 85 -8.37 -1.96 -8.61
C ARG A 85 -8.57 -0.76 -7.69
N VAL A 86 -8.55 -1.00 -6.38
CA VAL A 86 -8.83 0.01 -5.34
C VAL A 86 -7.80 0.03 -4.22
N GLY A 87 -6.87 -0.91 -4.20
CA GLY A 87 -5.74 -0.89 -3.29
C GLY A 87 -4.67 -1.90 -3.69
N ALA A 88 -3.47 -1.72 -3.14
CA ALA A 88 -2.35 -2.62 -3.35
C ALA A 88 -1.53 -2.78 -2.06
N ALA A 89 -0.90 -3.93 -1.91
CA ALA A 89 0.17 -4.13 -0.93
C ALA A 89 1.36 -4.83 -1.60
N LEU A 90 2.55 -4.26 -1.48
CA LEU A 90 3.80 -4.85 -1.96
C LEU A 90 4.55 -5.40 -0.74
N VAL A 91 4.93 -6.66 -0.80
CA VAL A 91 5.51 -7.39 0.33
C VAL A 91 6.80 -8.08 -0.07
N SER A 92 7.83 -7.93 0.75
CA SER A 92 9.07 -8.73 0.69
C SER A 92 9.13 -9.74 1.83
N PHE A 93 9.82 -10.85 1.60
CA PHE A 93 10.11 -11.86 2.62
C PHE A 93 11.63 -12.01 2.75
N THR A 94 12.13 -11.93 3.97
CA THR A 94 13.57 -12.06 4.26
C THR A 94 13.81 -12.77 5.58
N THR A 95 15.01 -13.29 5.79
CA THR A 95 15.43 -13.80 7.10
C THR A 95 15.97 -12.67 7.97
N ALA A 96 15.43 -12.56 9.19
CA ALA A 96 15.80 -11.57 10.17
C ALA A 96 16.24 -12.26 11.47
N ILE A 97 17.54 -12.15 11.81
CA ILE A 97 18.10 -12.77 13.02
C ILE A 97 17.41 -12.24 14.29
N HIS A 98 17.06 -10.95 14.31
CA HIS A 98 16.43 -10.32 15.47
C HIS A 98 15.00 -10.83 15.72
N PHE A 99 14.32 -11.38 14.70
CA PHE A 99 13.06 -12.12 14.85
C PHE A 99 13.25 -13.64 14.97
N GLY A 100 14.47 -14.14 14.76
CA GLY A 100 14.78 -15.57 14.83
C GLY A 100 14.15 -16.39 13.69
N GLY A 101 14.00 -15.83 12.49
CA GLY A 101 13.44 -16.53 11.34
C GLY A 101 13.09 -15.61 10.18
N TRP A 102 12.22 -16.08 9.28
CA TRP A 102 11.71 -15.26 8.20
C TRP A 102 10.72 -14.20 8.71
N SER A 103 10.80 -12.98 8.19
CA SER A 103 9.82 -11.90 8.36
C SER A 103 9.27 -11.47 7.01
N ALA A 104 8.12 -10.79 7.05
CA ALA A 104 7.59 -10.04 5.93
C ALA A 104 7.80 -8.55 6.16
N GLU A 105 8.14 -7.80 5.12
CA GLU A 105 8.12 -6.35 5.10
C GLU A 105 7.01 -5.88 4.14
N VAL A 106 6.05 -5.11 4.63
CA VAL A 106 5.10 -4.38 3.76
C VAL A 106 5.80 -3.11 3.29
N GLN A 107 6.28 -3.13 2.06
CA GLN A 107 7.02 -2.01 1.44
C GLN A 107 6.08 -0.83 1.19
N ASP A 108 4.96 -1.11 0.54
CA ASP A 108 3.94 -0.12 0.22
C ASP A 108 2.56 -0.70 0.52
N LEU A 109 1.71 0.11 1.17
CA LEU A 109 0.30 -0.17 1.37
C LEU A 109 -0.50 1.03 0.90
N TYR A 110 -1.33 0.82 -0.11
CA TYR A 110 -2.11 1.88 -0.73
C TYR A 110 -3.59 1.49 -0.82
N VAL A 111 -4.45 2.49 -0.58
CA VAL A 111 -5.89 2.43 -0.85
C VAL A 111 -6.29 3.73 -1.55
N ASP A 112 -7.04 3.58 -2.64
CA ASP A 112 -7.64 4.69 -3.39
C ASP A 112 -8.37 5.63 -2.40
N PRO A 113 -8.00 6.93 -2.35
CA PRO A 113 -8.60 7.90 -1.43
C PRO A 113 -10.12 7.92 -1.43
N THR A 114 -10.75 7.66 -2.58
CA THR A 114 -12.21 7.71 -2.75
C THR A 114 -12.96 6.59 -2.03
N VAL A 115 -12.25 5.55 -1.60
CA VAL A 115 -12.80 4.36 -0.92
C VAL A 115 -12.01 4.00 0.35
N ARG A 116 -11.33 4.99 0.96
CA ARG A 116 -10.74 4.83 2.31
C ARG A 116 -11.83 4.71 3.37
N LYS A 117 -11.46 4.18 4.54
CA LYS A 117 -12.35 3.92 5.69
C LYS A 117 -13.42 2.84 5.44
N MET A 118 -13.21 2.02 4.40
CA MET A 118 -14.14 0.97 3.96
C MET A 118 -13.65 -0.45 4.25
N GLY A 119 -12.62 -0.59 5.10
CA GLY A 119 -12.03 -1.88 5.44
C GLY A 119 -11.04 -2.45 4.41
N ILE A 120 -10.81 -1.80 3.27
CA ILE A 120 -9.90 -2.28 2.20
C ILE A 120 -8.46 -2.47 2.71
N GLY A 121 -7.91 -1.46 3.39
CA GLY A 121 -6.55 -1.54 3.95
C GLY A 121 -6.43 -2.66 4.99
N LYS A 122 -7.47 -2.87 5.80
CA LYS A 122 -7.52 -3.99 6.74
C LYS A 122 -7.55 -5.34 6.00
N ALA A 123 -8.37 -5.46 4.95
CA ALA A 123 -8.44 -6.70 4.17
C ALA A 123 -7.10 -7.06 3.50
N LEU A 124 -6.34 -6.05 3.03
CA LEU A 124 -4.97 -6.24 2.54
C LEU A 124 -4.06 -6.76 3.65
N LEU A 125 -4.01 -6.11 4.82
CA LEU A 125 -3.19 -6.54 5.96
C LEU A 125 -3.58 -7.92 6.52
N ASP A 126 -4.88 -8.23 6.54
CA ASP A 126 -5.38 -9.56 6.94
C ASP A 126 -4.87 -10.62 5.97
N ARG A 127 -4.83 -10.33 4.66
CA ARG A 127 -4.26 -11.27 3.67
C ARG A 127 -2.74 -11.43 3.84
N VAL A 128 -2.00 -10.35 4.13
CA VAL A 128 -0.57 -10.43 4.46
C VAL A 128 -0.36 -11.30 5.71
N SER A 129 -1.16 -11.09 6.75
CA SER A 129 -1.12 -11.87 7.99
C SER A 129 -1.35 -13.36 7.75
N LYS A 130 -2.36 -13.69 6.94
CA LYS A 130 -2.62 -15.08 6.55
C LYS A 130 -1.45 -15.71 5.79
N ILE A 131 -0.82 -14.97 4.86
CA ILE A 131 0.37 -15.45 4.15
C ILE A 131 1.53 -15.67 5.12
N ALA A 132 1.71 -14.78 6.09
CA ALA A 132 2.75 -14.90 7.10
C ALA A 132 2.54 -16.15 7.99
N GLU A 133 1.31 -16.42 8.40
CA GLU A 133 0.93 -17.62 9.15
C GLU A 133 1.17 -18.90 8.32
N GLU A 134 0.70 -18.93 7.08
CA GLU A 134 0.89 -20.05 6.13
C GLU A 134 2.38 -20.36 5.92
N ARG A 135 3.22 -19.32 5.85
CA ARG A 135 4.68 -19.41 5.68
C ARG A 135 5.46 -19.55 6.99
N LYS A 136 4.78 -19.56 8.16
CA LYS A 136 5.38 -19.62 9.50
C LYS A 136 6.41 -18.49 9.77
N LEU A 137 6.13 -17.30 9.25
CA LEU A 137 6.95 -16.11 9.48
C LEU A 137 6.86 -15.69 10.95
N LYS A 138 7.89 -15.00 11.41
CA LYS A 138 8.04 -14.56 12.81
C LYS A 138 7.48 -13.17 13.06
N ALA A 139 7.46 -12.33 12.04
CA ALA A 139 7.01 -10.94 12.14
C ALA A 139 6.54 -10.41 10.80
N ILE A 140 5.72 -9.36 10.87
CA ILE A 140 5.43 -8.46 9.76
C ILE A 140 5.88 -7.07 10.21
N GLU A 141 6.76 -6.46 9.45
CA GLU A 141 7.26 -5.11 9.67
C GLU A 141 6.87 -4.19 8.52
N LEU A 142 6.90 -2.89 8.77
CA LEU A 142 6.67 -1.86 7.77
C LEU A 142 7.35 -0.58 8.21
N TYR A 143 7.57 0.30 7.25
CA TYR A 143 7.97 1.67 7.50
C TYR A 143 6.81 2.60 7.15
N GLN A 144 6.71 3.70 7.89
CA GLN A 144 5.70 4.72 7.64
C GLN A 144 6.36 6.09 7.47
N PRO A 145 5.70 7.00 6.73
CA PRO A 145 6.11 8.40 6.68
C PRO A 145 6.31 9.01 8.08
N PRO A 146 7.20 10.02 8.20
CA PRO A 146 7.59 10.57 9.50
C PRO A 146 6.41 11.20 10.24
N PRO A 147 6.48 11.33 11.58
CA PRO A 147 5.47 12.03 12.36
C PRO A 147 5.18 13.43 11.81
N GLY A 148 3.90 13.82 11.77
CA GLY A 148 3.45 15.11 11.22
C GLY A 148 3.27 15.15 9.70
N SER A 149 3.57 14.07 8.97
CA SER A 149 3.24 13.94 7.55
C SER A 149 1.72 13.84 7.31
N GLU A 150 1.32 13.93 6.04
CA GLU A 150 -0.08 13.80 5.62
C GLU A 150 -0.72 12.51 6.21
N GLN A 151 -1.87 12.67 6.87
CA GLN A 151 -2.66 11.59 7.49
C GLN A 151 -1.93 10.79 8.59
N ASP A 152 -0.91 11.36 9.24
CA ASP A 152 -0.11 10.65 10.25
C ASP A 152 -0.93 10.04 11.40
N GLU A 153 -1.83 10.79 12.04
CA GLU A 153 -2.65 10.27 13.15
C GLU A 153 -3.57 9.13 12.70
N GLU A 154 -4.22 9.28 11.53
CA GLU A 154 -5.12 8.26 10.98
C GLU A 154 -4.36 6.97 10.63
N ARG A 155 -3.19 7.11 9.97
CA ARG A 155 -2.31 5.99 9.60
C ARG A 155 -1.77 5.28 10.83
N SER A 156 -1.28 6.03 11.82
CA SER A 156 -0.75 5.48 13.08
C SER A 156 -1.84 4.72 13.85
N LEU A 157 -3.07 5.27 13.91
CA LEU A 157 -4.19 4.58 14.54
C LEU A 157 -4.61 3.33 13.76
N PHE A 158 -4.60 3.39 12.42
CA PHE A 158 -4.89 2.24 11.56
C PHE A 158 -3.92 1.08 11.84
N TYR A 159 -2.60 1.33 11.84
CA TYR A 159 -1.61 0.29 12.13
C TYR A 159 -1.76 -0.26 13.55
N LYS A 160 -1.94 0.60 14.56
CA LYS A 160 -2.16 0.18 15.94
C LYS A 160 -3.38 -0.75 16.10
N LYS A 161 -4.50 -0.42 15.44
CA LYS A 161 -5.72 -1.25 15.46
C LYS A 161 -5.53 -2.61 14.78
N ASN A 162 -4.55 -2.75 13.89
CA ASN A 162 -4.23 -3.98 13.20
C ASN A 162 -3.01 -4.71 13.81
N GLY A 163 -2.65 -4.40 15.06
CA GLY A 163 -1.65 -5.16 15.82
C GLY A 163 -0.19 -4.74 15.59
N PHE A 164 0.04 -3.63 14.88
CA PHE A 164 1.37 -3.06 14.69
C PHE A 164 1.69 -2.07 15.82
N TRP A 165 2.93 -2.10 16.29
CA TRP A 165 3.42 -1.20 17.32
C TRP A 165 4.54 -0.34 16.75
N ALA A 166 4.58 0.94 17.12
CA ALA A 166 5.68 1.80 16.71
C ALA A 166 7.00 1.30 17.30
N GLY A 167 8.03 1.17 16.46
CA GLY A 167 9.36 0.76 16.86
C GLY A 167 10.40 1.19 15.83
N GLY A 168 11.58 1.58 16.31
CA GLY A 168 12.71 1.96 15.45
C GLY A 168 12.52 3.24 14.63
N PHE A 169 13.58 3.63 13.93
CA PHE A 169 13.59 4.68 12.90
C PHE A 169 14.44 4.18 11.74
N THR A 170 14.04 4.49 10.51
CA THR A 170 14.80 4.10 9.32
C THR A 170 15.82 5.15 8.92
N ARG A 171 16.86 4.69 8.24
CA ARG A 171 17.82 5.53 7.49
C ARG A 171 18.13 4.79 6.20
N HIS A 172 18.29 5.53 5.11
CA HIS A 172 18.67 4.96 3.82
C HIS A 172 19.86 5.74 3.25
N LYS A 173 20.66 5.07 2.42
CA LYS A 173 21.71 5.67 1.60
C LYS A 173 21.49 5.21 0.16
N ILE A 174 21.28 6.15 -0.74
CA ILE A 174 21.19 5.85 -2.17
C ILE A 174 22.60 5.59 -2.68
N ILE A 175 22.81 4.44 -3.31
CA ILE A 175 24.11 4.03 -3.88
C ILE A 175 24.14 4.24 -5.39
N SER A 176 23.00 4.10 -6.06
CA SER A 176 22.90 4.20 -7.50
C SER A 176 22.83 5.65 -7.96
N GLU A 177 23.65 6.02 -8.95
CA GLU A 177 23.74 7.39 -9.46
C GLU A 177 22.47 7.85 -10.18
N ASP A 178 21.76 6.91 -10.82
CA ASP A 178 20.49 7.14 -11.52
C ASP A 178 19.28 7.38 -10.59
N LEU A 179 19.45 7.14 -9.28
CA LEU A 179 18.45 7.37 -8.25
C LEU A 179 18.79 8.54 -7.33
N ILE A 180 19.87 9.28 -7.60
CA ILE A 180 20.18 10.51 -6.85
C ILE A 180 19.13 11.55 -7.22
N TYR A 181 18.07 11.60 -6.41
CA TYR A 181 17.19 12.75 -6.37
C TYR A 181 18.04 13.95 -5.99
N ASP A 182 17.96 15.03 -6.76
CA ASP A 182 18.64 16.29 -6.47
C ASP A 182 18.12 16.77 -5.11
N HIS A 183 18.85 16.46 -4.04
CA HIS A 183 18.56 16.94 -2.69
C HIS A 183 18.95 18.42 -2.67
N GLN A 184 18.08 19.27 -3.22
CA GLN A 184 18.16 20.72 -3.03
C GLN A 184 17.64 21.10 -1.65
#